data_AF-A0AAU0LM07-F1
#
_entry.id   AF-A0AAU0LM07-F1
#
_cell.length_a   1.000
_cell.length_b   1.000
_cell.length_c   1.000
_cell.angle_alpha   90.00
_cell.angle_beta   90.00
_cell.angle_gamma   90.00
#
_symmetry.space_group_name_H-M   'P 1'
#
loop_
_entity.id
_entity.type
_entity.pdbx_description
1 polymer ?
#
loop_
_entity_poly.entity_id
_entity_poly.type
_entity_poly.pdbx_seq_one_letter_code
_entity_poly.pdbx_strand_id
1 'polypeptide(L)'
;MLRRIEDLLVQVVRVVLLVFSLLVLVGMALWTWESFRPGKAEAPQAVAQELNWKDARPNLQFVVDETSRDLGAGGGEPAMEKRLVDPALRPAFQKADALVRAFVNKDPARRERTERDHQARGLAPLHPLLQGDAQPSEADVQRRIQERGQREGDAGAVDAAAAAAASADEEDSWMVDPVDTAAAIHERAQAAELEHGKGAYAAYVQGLPAALEQVFGNAALEPRLQAQTAQQILSTVLLNYTLSLDNAARALRGEDSHGSSSWKERFGAVETAFWSMLMSFLVLVVMVLVFIRMERHLRVISQQHGQAPRQP
;
A
#
# COMPACT_ATOMS: atom_id res chain seq x y z
N MET A 1 -35.51 4.31 59.59
CA MET A 1 -34.59 4.88 58.55
C MET A 1 -34.53 4.04 57.27
N LEU A 2 -34.59 2.71 57.32
CA LEU A 2 -34.55 1.82 56.13
C LEU A 2 -35.61 2.14 55.04
N ARG A 3 -36.87 2.45 55.40
CA ARG A 3 -37.91 2.82 54.41
C ARG A 3 -37.59 4.09 53.60
N ARG A 4 -36.94 5.09 54.23
CA ARG A 4 -36.54 6.32 53.52
C ARG A 4 -35.39 6.08 52.55
N ILE A 5 -34.49 5.16 52.88
CA ILE A 5 -33.37 4.77 51.99
C ILE A 5 -33.92 4.00 50.79
N GLU A 6 -34.88 3.10 51.01
CA GLU A 6 -35.54 2.34 49.93
C GLU A 6 -36.32 3.26 48.97
N ASP A 7 -37.08 4.22 49.49
CA ASP A 7 -37.77 5.21 48.65
C ASP A 7 -36.79 6.07 47.84
N LEU A 8 -35.68 6.49 48.45
CA LEU A 8 -34.66 7.31 47.79
C LEU A 8 -33.93 6.50 46.70
N LEU A 9 -33.70 5.22 46.93
CA LEU A 9 -33.05 4.31 45.98
C LEU A 9 -33.98 4.00 44.79
N VAL A 10 -35.28 3.80 45.04
CA VAL A 10 -36.30 3.68 43.98
C VAL A 10 -36.40 4.97 43.17
N GLN A 11 -36.31 6.13 43.82
CA GLN A 11 -36.35 7.43 43.14
C GLN A 11 -35.10 7.65 42.27
N VAL A 12 -33.91 7.28 42.75
CA VAL A 12 -32.67 7.30 41.97
C VAL A 12 -32.76 6.36 40.78
N VAL A 13 -33.23 5.12 40.96
CA VAL A 13 -33.41 4.16 39.86
C VAL A 13 -34.40 4.67 38.82
N ARG A 14 -35.51 5.30 39.25
CA ARG A 14 -36.47 5.92 38.32
C ARG A 14 -35.85 7.06 37.52
N VAL A 15 -35.09 7.95 38.16
CA VAL A 15 -34.40 9.05 37.48
C VAL A 15 -33.38 8.51 36.48
N VAL A 16 -32.61 7.48 36.86
CA VAL A 16 -31.63 6.84 35.98
C VAL A 16 -32.29 6.19 34.77
N LEU A 17 -33.41 5.47 34.97
CA LEU A 17 -34.18 4.88 33.86
C LEU A 17 -34.79 5.95 32.95
N LEU A 18 -35.20 7.09 33.51
CA LEU A 18 -35.75 8.21 32.75
C LEU A 18 -34.67 8.87 31.87
N VAL A 19 -33.48 9.11 32.44
CA VAL A 19 -32.32 9.63 31.70
C VAL A 19 -31.87 8.65 30.62
N PHE A 20 -31.86 7.35 30.91
CA PHE A 20 -31.53 6.32 29.94
C PHE A 20 -32.55 6.26 28.80
N SER A 21 -33.85 6.29 29.12
CA SER A 21 -34.93 6.34 28.12
C SER A 21 -34.82 7.59 27.24
N LEU A 22 -34.46 8.74 27.83
CA LEU A 22 -34.22 9.97 27.09
C LEU A 22 -33.03 9.85 26.13
N LEU A 23 -31.92 9.25 26.57
CA LEU A 23 -30.74 9.03 25.73
C LEU A 23 -31.02 8.08 24.56
N VAL A 24 -31.78 7.00 24.80
CA VAL A 24 -32.20 6.07 23.73
C VAL A 24 -33.12 6.76 22.73
N LEU A 25 -34.07 7.58 23.21
CA LEU A 25 -34.95 8.37 22.34
C LEU A 25 -34.17 9.40 21.51
N VAL A 26 -33.19 10.08 22.11
CA VAL A 26 -32.32 11.02 21.39
C VAL A 26 -31.45 10.28 20.37
N GLY A 27 -30.91 9.11 20.72
CA GLY A 27 -30.17 8.25 19.79
C GLY A 27 -31.02 7.79 18.61
N MET A 28 -32.25 7.30 18.85
CA MET A 28 -33.19 6.96 17.77
C MET A 28 -33.61 8.17 16.95
N ALA A 29 -33.80 9.35 17.58
CA ALA A 29 -34.14 10.57 16.86
C ALA A 29 -32.99 11.03 15.96
N LEU A 30 -31.74 10.94 16.43
CA LEU A 30 -30.56 11.25 15.62
C LEU A 30 -30.38 10.24 14.48
N TRP A 31 -30.58 8.95 14.74
CA TRP A 31 -30.49 7.89 13.73
C TRP A 31 -31.59 8.00 12.66
N THR A 32 -32.82 8.27 13.07
CA THR A 32 -33.94 8.52 12.12
C THR A 32 -33.75 9.83 11.38
N TRP A 33 -33.24 10.88 12.03
CA TRP A 33 -32.89 12.14 11.36
C TRP A 33 -31.76 11.98 10.34
N GLU A 34 -30.82 11.07 10.55
CA GLU A 34 -29.77 10.76 9.57
C GLU A 34 -30.30 9.94 8.39
N SER A 35 -31.24 9.01 8.66
CA SER A 35 -31.93 8.23 7.62
C SER A 35 -32.88 9.07 6.75
N PHE A 36 -33.45 10.14 7.32
CA PHE A 36 -34.34 11.07 6.62
C PHE A 36 -33.66 12.37 6.19
N ARG A 37 -32.37 12.57 6.50
CA ARG A 37 -31.60 13.65 5.89
C ARG A 37 -31.55 13.31 4.41
N PRO A 38 -32.12 14.13 3.51
CA PRO A 38 -31.79 13.97 2.10
C PRO A 38 -30.27 14.04 2.06
N GLY A 39 -29.64 12.99 1.51
CA GLY A 39 -28.19 12.97 1.32
C GLY A 39 -27.81 14.34 0.78
N LYS A 40 -26.84 15.00 1.43
CA LYS A 40 -26.23 16.23 0.94
C LYS A 40 -26.17 16.06 -0.58
N ALA A 41 -26.94 16.86 -1.31
CA ALA A 41 -27.15 16.62 -2.74
C ALA A 41 -25.80 16.24 -3.32
N GLU A 42 -25.65 14.99 -3.76
CA GLU A 42 -24.53 14.64 -4.60
C GLU A 42 -24.57 15.74 -5.66
N ALA A 43 -23.47 16.51 -5.76
CA ALA A 43 -23.29 17.39 -6.90
C ALA A 43 -23.73 16.55 -8.10
N PRO A 44 -24.72 17.03 -8.88
CA PRO A 44 -25.52 16.18 -9.76
C PRO A 44 -24.57 15.19 -10.38
N GLN A 45 -24.71 13.89 -10.05
CA GLN A 45 -23.98 12.85 -10.75
C GLN A 45 -24.12 13.26 -12.20
N ALA A 46 -22.99 13.63 -12.83
CA ALA A 46 -23.03 14.13 -14.18
C ALA A 46 -23.79 13.06 -14.93
N VAL A 47 -25.04 13.38 -15.33
CA VAL A 47 -25.90 12.48 -16.07
C VAL A 47 -25.00 12.03 -17.18
N ALA A 48 -24.58 10.75 -17.16
CA ALA A 48 -23.47 10.26 -17.98
C ALA A 48 -23.73 10.80 -19.38
N GLN A 49 -22.96 11.83 -19.75
CA GLN A 49 -23.36 12.72 -20.83
C GLN A 49 -23.43 11.80 -22.03
N GLU A 50 -24.61 11.69 -22.65
CA GLU A 50 -24.84 10.75 -23.74
C GLU A 50 -23.72 10.99 -24.75
N LEU A 51 -22.78 10.04 -24.81
CA LEU A 51 -21.48 10.27 -25.43
C LEU A 51 -21.75 10.64 -26.88
N ASN A 52 -21.41 11.88 -27.27
CA ASN A 52 -21.66 12.34 -28.62
C ASN A 52 -20.64 11.70 -29.56
N TRP A 53 -20.95 10.49 -30.01
CA TRP A 53 -20.11 9.69 -30.90
C TRP A 53 -19.91 10.32 -32.28
N LYS A 54 -20.76 11.27 -32.70
CA LYS A 54 -20.60 11.98 -33.97
C LYS A 54 -19.44 12.98 -33.94
N ASP A 55 -19.17 13.56 -32.78
CA ASP A 55 -18.09 14.52 -32.59
C ASP A 55 -16.85 13.88 -31.94
N ALA A 56 -16.96 12.66 -31.43
CA ALA A 56 -15.84 11.86 -31.00
C ALA A 56 -14.90 11.64 -32.20
N ARG A 57 -13.68 12.19 -32.12
CA ARG A 57 -12.61 11.92 -33.08
C ARG A 57 -11.66 10.92 -32.43
N PRO A 58 -11.74 9.62 -32.78
CA PRO A 58 -10.77 8.64 -32.33
C PRO A 58 -9.36 9.11 -32.70
N ASN A 59 -8.42 8.96 -31.78
CA ASN A 59 -7.03 9.25 -32.08
C ASN A 59 -6.48 8.13 -32.99
N LEU A 60 -6.54 8.35 -34.31
CA LEU A 60 -6.09 7.37 -35.29
C LEU A 60 -4.61 7.03 -35.14
N GLN A 61 -3.79 7.98 -34.67
CA GLN A 61 -2.38 7.73 -34.38
C GLN A 61 -2.24 6.76 -33.20
N PHE A 62 -3.02 6.95 -32.13
CA PHE A 62 -3.05 6.01 -31.01
C PHE A 62 -3.46 4.60 -31.47
N VAL A 63 -4.48 4.49 -32.33
CA VAL A 63 -4.91 3.18 -32.87
C VAL A 63 -3.78 2.51 -33.65
N VAL A 64 -3.05 3.25 -34.50
CA VAL A 64 -1.91 2.72 -35.25
C VAL A 64 -0.76 2.32 -34.32
N ASP A 65 -0.43 3.16 -33.34
CA ASP A 65 0.66 2.92 -32.40
C ASP A 65 0.36 1.67 -31.54
N GLU A 66 -0.87 1.55 -30.99
CA GLU A 66 -1.27 0.41 -30.15
C GLU A 66 -1.46 -0.87 -30.98
N THR A 67 -2.00 -0.78 -32.19
CA THR A 67 -2.11 -1.94 -33.09
C THR A 67 -0.72 -2.44 -33.51
N SER A 68 0.24 -1.54 -33.72
CA SER A 68 1.63 -1.91 -34.02
C SER A 68 2.29 -2.60 -32.83
N ARG A 69 1.95 -2.18 -31.61
CA ARG A 69 2.37 -2.81 -30.35
C ARG A 69 1.77 -4.20 -30.19
N ASP A 70 0.46 -4.34 -30.37
CA ASP A 70 -0.29 -5.60 -30.22
C ASP A 70 0.13 -6.66 -31.24
N LEU A 71 0.49 -6.24 -32.45
CA LEU A 71 0.92 -7.14 -33.53
C LEU A 71 2.35 -7.69 -33.34
N GLY A 72 3.03 -7.38 -32.23
CA GLY A 72 4.22 -8.11 -31.81
C GLY A 72 5.40 -8.05 -32.77
N ALA A 73 5.46 -7.05 -33.66
CA ALA A 73 6.73 -6.70 -34.27
C ALA A 73 7.59 -6.10 -33.14
N GLY A 74 8.50 -6.90 -32.57
CA GLY A 74 9.45 -6.50 -31.52
C GLY A 74 10.44 -5.38 -31.91
N GLY A 75 10.04 -4.46 -32.79
CA GLY A 75 10.78 -3.27 -33.22
C GLY A 75 10.13 -1.93 -32.84
N GLY A 76 9.01 -1.93 -32.10
CA GLY A 76 8.35 -0.69 -31.65
C GLY A 76 8.89 -0.16 -30.32
N GLU A 77 9.26 -1.04 -29.40
CA GLU A 77 9.80 -0.61 -28.11
C GLU A 77 11.28 -0.27 -28.27
N PRO A 78 11.69 0.98 -27.95
CA PRO A 78 13.08 1.35 -28.04
C PRO A 78 13.86 0.49 -27.05
N ALA A 79 14.88 -0.20 -27.56
CA ALA A 79 15.84 -0.94 -26.74
C ALA A 79 16.25 -0.12 -25.52
N MET A 80 16.43 -0.77 -24.36
CA MET A 80 16.78 -0.10 -23.10
C MET A 80 17.89 0.93 -23.29
N GLU A 81 18.93 0.59 -24.05
CA GLU A 81 20.07 1.42 -24.35
C GLU A 81 19.67 2.76 -24.97
N LYS A 82 18.66 2.77 -25.85
CA LYS A 82 18.10 4.00 -26.45
C LYS A 82 17.38 4.86 -25.40
N ARG A 83 16.70 4.24 -24.43
CA ARG A 83 16.06 4.96 -23.31
C ARG A 83 17.09 5.52 -22.32
N LEU A 84 18.19 4.80 -22.09
CA LEU A 84 19.27 5.22 -21.19
C LEU A 84 20.07 6.43 -21.73
N VAL A 85 20.15 6.59 -23.05
CA VAL A 85 20.83 7.75 -23.67
C VAL A 85 19.90 8.90 -24.04
N ASP A 86 18.60 8.77 -23.81
CA ASP A 86 17.64 9.84 -24.01
C ASP A 86 18.03 11.04 -23.13
N PRO A 87 18.32 12.23 -23.70
CA PRO A 87 18.70 13.42 -22.93
C PRO A 87 17.72 13.78 -21.81
N ALA A 88 16.43 13.50 -21.98
CA ALA A 88 15.39 13.84 -21.02
C ALA A 88 15.28 12.85 -19.85
N LEU A 89 15.81 11.62 -20.02
CA LEU A 89 15.68 10.53 -19.05
C LEU A 89 17.01 10.17 -18.40
N ARG A 90 18.12 10.30 -19.14
CA ARG A 90 19.47 9.93 -18.68
C ARG A 90 19.86 10.57 -17.34
N PRO A 91 19.62 11.86 -17.07
CA PRO A 91 19.95 12.45 -15.76
C PRO A 91 19.19 11.79 -14.61
N ALA A 92 17.93 11.40 -14.83
CA ALA A 92 17.12 10.74 -13.83
C ALA A 92 17.62 9.30 -13.57
N PHE A 93 18.01 8.55 -14.61
CA PHE A 93 18.67 7.25 -14.46
C PHE A 93 19.97 7.35 -13.67
N GLN A 94 20.84 8.30 -14.04
CA GLN A 94 22.11 8.54 -13.34
C GLN A 94 21.89 8.88 -11.87
N LYS A 95 20.94 9.78 -11.59
CA LYS A 95 20.60 10.17 -10.21
C LYS A 95 20.03 8.99 -9.41
N ALA A 96 19.12 8.21 -10.00
CA ALA A 96 18.53 7.05 -9.34
C ALA A 96 19.59 6.00 -9.00
N ASP A 97 20.45 5.63 -9.95
CA ASP A 97 21.54 4.66 -9.72
C ASP A 97 22.55 5.18 -8.69
N ALA A 98 22.91 6.47 -8.73
CA ALA A 98 23.79 7.07 -7.73
C ALA A 98 23.19 7.01 -6.31
N LEU A 99 21.88 7.29 -6.15
CA LEU A 99 21.18 7.18 -4.87
C LEU A 99 21.16 5.74 -4.36
N VAL A 100 20.87 4.78 -5.22
CA VAL A 100 20.88 3.34 -4.87
C VAL A 100 22.28 2.92 -4.43
N ARG A 101 23.31 3.23 -5.22
CA ARG A 101 24.71 2.89 -4.89
C ARG A 101 25.16 3.55 -3.59
N ALA A 102 24.86 4.84 -3.39
CA ALA A 102 25.21 5.56 -2.17
C ALA A 102 24.55 4.94 -0.93
N PHE A 103 23.28 4.54 -1.05
CA PHE A 103 22.58 3.88 0.05
C PHE A 103 23.10 2.47 0.30
N VAL A 104 23.21 1.62 -0.73
CA VAL A 104 23.64 0.22 -0.60
C VAL A 104 25.08 0.11 -0.11
N ASN A 105 25.97 1.00 -0.55
CA ASN A 105 27.39 0.99 -0.18
C ASN A 105 27.71 1.93 0.98
N LYS A 106 26.70 2.36 1.76
CA LYS A 106 26.89 3.24 2.93
C LYS A 106 27.84 2.62 3.96
N ASP A 107 27.74 1.30 4.18
CA ASP A 107 28.65 0.51 5.01
C ASP A 107 29.12 -0.73 4.23
N PRO A 108 30.28 -0.65 3.53
CA PRO A 108 30.77 -1.74 2.69
C PRO A 108 31.04 -3.04 3.47
N ALA A 109 31.51 -2.94 4.72
CA ALA A 109 31.85 -4.10 5.55
C ALA A 109 30.59 -4.84 6.03
N ARG A 110 29.52 -4.10 6.36
CA ARG A 110 28.21 -4.70 6.61
C ARG A 110 27.61 -5.27 5.34
N ARG A 111 27.70 -4.54 4.22
CA ARG A 111 27.18 -4.98 2.92
C ARG A 111 27.77 -6.32 2.49
N GLU A 112 29.09 -6.46 2.55
CA GLU A 112 29.79 -7.70 2.18
C GLU A 112 29.34 -8.89 3.04
N ARG A 113 29.16 -8.67 4.35
CA ARG A 113 28.63 -9.71 5.25
C ARG A 113 27.21 -10.12 4.85
N THR A 114 26.32 -9.16 4.69
CA THR A 114 24.92 -9.46 4.34
C THR A 114 24.79 -10.09 2.94
N GLU A 115 25.60 -9.70 1.94
CA GLU A 115 25.56 -10.42 0.65
C GLU A 115 26.09 -11.86 0.78
N ARG A 116 27.18 -12.07 1.53
CA ARG A 116 27.75 -13.40 1.77
C ARG A 116 26.78 -14.33 2.50
N ASP A 117 26.13 -13.82 3.55
CA ASP A 117 25.17 -14.58 4.36
C ASP A 117 23.94 -15.02 3.54
N HIS A 118 23.64 -14.29 2.46
CA HIS A 118 22.50 -14.53 1.58
C HIS A 118 22.87 -15.07 0.18
N GLN A 119 24.13 -15.48 -0.04
CA GLN A 119 24.64 -15.97 -1.32
C GLN A 119 24.36 -15.03 -2.52
N ALA A 120 24.37 -13.73 -2.27
CA ALA A 120 24.10 -12.72 -3.28
C ALA A 120 25.40 -12.01 -3.74
N ARG A 121 25.36 -11.38 -4.93
CA ARG A 121 26.52 -10.70 -5.54
C ARG A 121 26.49 -9.17 -5.46
N GLY A 122 25.45 -8.59 -4.86
CA GLY A 122 25.30 -7.14 -4.72
C GLY A 122 24.92 -6.44 -6.03
N LEU A 123 25.35 -5.18 -6.18
CA LEU A 123 25.04 -4.37 -7.37
C LEU A 123 26.04 -4.64 -8.50
N ALA A 124 25.54 -4.73 -9.72
CA ALA A 124 26.35 -4.74 -10.93
C ALA A 124 27.13 -3.41 -11.08
N PRO A 125 28.23 -3.38 -11.86
CA PRO A 125 28.90 -2.14 -12.22
C PRO A 125 27.94 -1.10 -12.85
N LEU A 126 28.29 0.18 -12.77
CA LEU A 126 27.49 1.24 -13.41
C LEU A 126 27.35 0.94 -14.91
N HIS A 127 26.12 1.04 -15.41
CA HIS A 127 25.86 0.83 -16.83
C HIS A 127 26.72 1.80 -17.68
N PRO A 128 27.50 1.33 -18.67
CA PRO A 128 28.45 2.18 -19.39
C PRO A 128 27.84 3.42 -20.05
N LEU A 129 26.59 3.34 -20.52
CA LEU A 129 25.88 4.48 -21.13
C LEU A 129 25.49 5.57 -20.11
N LEU A 130 25.46 5.24 -18.82
CA LEU A 130 25.20 6.17 -17.73
C LEU A 130 26.49 6.74 -17.14
N GLN A 131 27.67 6.30 -17.60
CA GLN A 131 28.95 6.74 -17.07
C GLN A 131 29.33 8.13 -17.61
N GLY A 132 29.64 9.04 -16.69
CA GLY A 132 30.05 10.41 -17.01
C GLY A 132 28.94 11.29 -17.59
N ASP A 133 29.27 12.56 -17.80
CA ASP A 133 28.29 13.57 -18.24
C ASP A 133 28.15 13.62 -19.77
N ALA A 134 29.20 13.22 -20.50
CA ALA A 134 29.21 13.24 -21.96
C ALA A 134 28.18 12.25 -22.53
N GLN A 135 27.46 12.65 -23.58
CA GLN A 135 26.46 11.79 -24.22
C GLN A 135 27.15 10.67 -25.01
N PRO A 136 26.75 9.40 -24.83
CA PRO A 136 27.36 8.30 -25.57
C PRO A 136 27.10 8.43 -27.07
N SER A 137 28.05 7.98 -27.89
CA SER A 137 27.87 8.00 -29.34
C SER A 137 26.83 6.97 -29.78
N GLU A 138 26.13 7.23 -30.88
CA GLU A 138 25.16 6.29 -31.46
C GLU A 138 25.80 4.93 -31.81
N ALA A 139 27.06 4.94 -32.25
CA ALA A 139 27.82 3.73 -32.51
C ALA A 139 28.06 2.90 -31.24
N ASP A 140 28.29 3.54 -30.09
CA ASP A 140 28.43 2.85 -28.81
C ASP A 140 27.08 2.28 -28.35
N VAL A 141 25.99 3.03 -28.51
CA VAL A 141 24.62 2.57 -28.21
C VAL A 141 24.28 1.34 -29.04
N GLN A 142 24.52 1.38 -30.35
CA GLN A 142 24.23 0.25 -31.24
C GLN A 142 25.09 -0.98 -30.91
N ARG A 143 26.36 -0.78 -30.55
CA ARG A 143 27.23 -1.86 -30.07
C ARG A 143 26.67 -2.52 -28.82
N ARG A 144 26.19 -1.73 -27.84
CA ARG A 144 25.60 -2.26 -26.60
C ARG A 144 24.32 -3.05 -26.86
N ILE A 145 23.45 -2.57 -27.74
CA ILE A 145 22.24 -3.31 -28.16
C ILE A 145 22.64 -4.67 -28.77
N GLN A 146 23.67 -4.69 -29.61
CA GLN A 146 24.14 -5.92 -30.24
C GLN A 146 24.76 -6.90 -29.22
N GLU A 147 25.61 -6.41 -28.31
CA GLU A 147 26.18 -7.21 -27.23
C GLU A 147 25.11 -7.81 -26.31
N ARG A 148 24.06 -7.03 -26.00
CA ARG A 148 22.93 -7.51 -25.21
C ARG A 148 22.15 -8.59 -25.96
N GLY A 149 21.82 -8.35 -27.24
CA GLY A 149 21.13 -9.34 -28.07
C GLY A 149 21.93 -10.63 -28.26
N GLN A 150 23.26 -10.56 -28.32
CA GLN A 150 24.13 -11.74 -28.32
C GLN A 150 24.07 -12.50 -27.00
N ARG A 151 24.13 -11.81 -25.84
CA ARG A 151 24.00 -12.47 -24.54
C ARG A 151 22.63 -13.13 -24.35
N GLU A 152 21.55 -12.47 -24.75
CA GLU A 152 20.19 -13.01 -24.66
C GLU A 152 19.98 -14.19 -25.63
N GLY A 153 20.54 -14.11 -26.84
CA GLY A 153 20.53 -15.19 -27.83
C GLY A 153 21.36 -16.39 -27.40
N ASP A 154 22.55 -16.16 -26.83
CA ASP A 154 23.42 -17.22 -26.30
C ASP A 154 22.80 -17.86 -25.06
N ALA A 155 22.18 -17.09 -24.15
CA ALA A 155 21.45 -17.65 -23.01
C ALA A 155 20.30 -18.58 -23.45
N GLY A 156 19.52 -18.18 -24.46
CA GLY A 156 18.47 -19.04 -25.04
C GLY A 156 19.01 -20.30 -25.74
N ALA A 157 20.20 -20.23 -26.34
CA ALA A 157 20.87 -21.38 -26.94
C ALA A 157 21.50 -22.32 -25.89
N VAL A 158 22.04 -21.77 -24.80
CA VAL A 158 22.59 -22.52 -23.67
C VAL A 158 21.48 -23.20 -22.88
N ASP A 159 20.30 -22.59 -22.70
CA ASP A 159 19.16 -23.23 -22.00
C ASP A 159 18.61 -24.42 -22.81
N ALA A 160 18.58 -24.30 -24.15
CA ALA A 160 18.23 -25.40 -25.04
C ALA A 160 19.30 -26.53 -25.08
N ALA A 161 20.58 -26.20 -24.87
CA ALA A 161 21.68 -27.17 -24.84
C ALA A 161 21.92 -27.78 -23.45
N ALA A 162 21.66 -27.04 -22.37
CA ALA A 162 21.76 -27.49 -20.98
C ALA A 162 20.69 -28.55 -20.66
N ALA A 163 19.50 -28.44 -21.28
CA ALA A 163 18.50 -29.49 -21.29
C ALA A 163 19.01 -30.83 -21.89
N ALA A 164 20.12 -30.82 -22.64
CA ALA A 164 20.72 -32.00 -23.26
C ALA A 164 22.05 -32.45 -22.61
N ALA A 165 22.70 -31.65 -21.76
CA ALA A 165 24.07 -31.89 -21.29
C ALA A 165 24.27 -31.62 -19.79
N ALA A 166 23.33 -32.07 -18.96
CA ALA A 166 23.51 -32.06 -17.50
C ALA A 166 24.65 -33.00 -17.08
N SER A 167 25.84 -32.43 -16.88
CA SER A 167 26.90 -32.78 -15.91
C SER A 167 28.31 -32.53 -16.47
N ALA A 168 28.82 -31.29 -16.37
CA ALA A 168 30.27 -31.04 -16.30
C ALA A 168 30.69 -29.62 -15.89
N ASP A 169 29.84 -28.59 -15.99
CA ASP A 169 30.25 -27.18 -15.77
C ASP A 169 29.24 -26.36 -14.93
N GLU A 170 28.53 -27.04 -14.01
CA GLU A 170 27.40 -26.46 -13.25
C GLU A 170 27.80 -25.53 -12.10
N GLU A 171 29.08 -25.40 -11.71
CA GLU A 171 29.43 -24.59 -10.53
C GLU A 171 29.35 -23.06 -10.76
N ASP A 172 29.53 -22.57 -12.00
CA ASP A 172 29.46 -21.11 -12.29
C ASP A 172 28.10 -20.68 -12.85
N SER A 173 27.34 -21.60 -13.47
CA SER A 173 26.03 -21.32 -14.08
C SER A 173 24.87 -21.18 -13.09
N TRP A 174 25.05 -21.55 -11.82
CA TRP A 174 24.04 -21.44 -10.75
C TRP A 174 24.25 -20.22 -9.85
N MET A 175 25.27 -19.39 -10.10
CA MET A 175 25.54 -18.22 -9.27
C MET A 175 24.55 -17.09 -9.58
N VAL A 176 23.97 -16.51 -8.54
CA VAL A 176 23.04 -15.37 -8.66
C VAL A 176 23.75 -14.18 -9.30
N ASP A 177 23.22 -13.69 -10.43
CA ASP A 177 23.78 -12.53 -11.10
C ASP A 177 23.71 -11.26 -10.23
N PRO A 178 24.71 -10.37 -10.34
CA PRO A 178 24.65 -9.08 -9.68
C PRO A 178 23.49 -8.25 -10.23
N VAL A 179 22.90 -7.43 -9.38
CA VAL A 179 21.70 -6.67 -9.72
C VAL A 179 22.04 -5.45 -10.55
N ASP A 180 21.55 -5.40 -11.78
CA ASP A 180 21.65 -4.20 -12.64
C ASP A 180 20.52 -3.22 -12.32
N THR A 181 20.87 -2.09 -11.70
CA THR A 181 19.92 -1.02 -11.35
C THR A 181 19.21 -0.46 -12.58
N ALA A 182 19.93 -0.26 -13.69
CA ALA A 182 19.37 0.35 -14.88
C ALA A 182 18.36 -0.59 -15.56
N ALA A 183 18.69 -1.89 -15.61
CA ALA A 183 17.78 -2.91 -16.12
C ALA A 183 16.52 -3.04 -15.24
N ALA A 184 16.68 -3.11 -13.91
CA ALA A 184 15.55 -3.21 -12.99
C ALA A 184 14.60 -2.00 -13.06
N ILE A 185 15.14 -0.78 -13.22
CA ILE A 185 14.32 0.43 -13.43
C ILE A 185 13.63 0.37 -14.79
N HIS A 186 14.35 -0.03 -15.85
CA HIS A 186 13.81 -0.13 -17.19
C HIS A 186 12.63 -1.10 -17.26
N GLU A 187 12.76 -2.30 -16.70
CA GLU A 187 11.69 -3.31 -16.67
C GLU A 187 10.42 -2.77 -16.01
N ARG A 188 10.54 -2.09 -14.87
CA ARG A 188 9.40 -1.51 -14.15
C ARG A 188 8.77 -0.33 -14.90
N ALA A 189 9.60 0.54 -15.47
CA ALA A 189 9.12 1.66 -16.26
C ALA A 189 8.44 1.21 -17.57
N GLN A 190 8.94 0.14 -18.19
CA GLN A 190 8.35 -0.48 -19.37
C GLN A 190 6.99 -1.12 -19.03
N ALA A 191 6.90 -1.83 -17.91
CA ALA A 191 5.62 -2.34 -17.41
C ALA A 191 4.60 -1.21 -17.16
N ALA A 192 5.04 -0.09 -16.59
CA ALA A 192 4.18 1.08 -16.39
C ALA A 192 3.70 1.70 -17.73
N GLU A 193 4.53 1.70 -18.78
CA GLU A 193 4.14 2.15 -20.13
C GLU A 193 3.20 1.18 -20.83
N LEU A 194 3.30 -0.13 -20.55
CA LEU A 194 2.33 -1.14 -20.97
C LEU A 194 0.97 -0.92 -20.29
N GLU A 195 0.95 -0.62 -18.99
CA GLU A 195 -0.31 -0.51 -18.22
C GLU A 195 -1.02 0.86 -18.34
N HIS A 196 -0.25 1.94 -18.40
CA HIS A 196 -0.78 3.31 -18.37
C HIS A 196 -0.62 4.06 -19.69
N GLY A 197 0.04 3.47 -20.68
CA GLY A 197 0.24 4.04 -22.00
C GLY A 197 1.38 5.05 -22.10
N LYS A 198 1.43 5.73 -23.24
CA LYS A 198 2.54 6.62 -23.63
C LYS A 198 2.78 7.72 -22.60
N GLY A 199 4.04 7.88 -22.21
CA GLY A 199 4.48 8.89 -21.25
C GLY A 199 4.63 8.38 -19.81
N ALA A 200 4.02 7.23 -19.47
CA ALA A 200 4.18 6.63 -18.14
C ALA A 200 5.64 6.20 -17.87
N TYR A 201 6.37 5.73 -18.89
CA TYR A 201 7.80 5.43 -18.78
C TYR A 201 8.60 6.66 -18.29
N ALA A 202 8.39 7.79 -18.95
CA ALA A 202 9.09 9.03 -18.63
C ALA A 202 8.71 9.53 -17.22
N ALA A 203 7.41 9.49 -16.89
CA ALA A 203 6.93 9.86 -15.56
C ALA A 203 7.53 8.97 -14.45
N TYR A 204 7.60 7.65 -14.67
CA TYR A 204 8.21 6.69 -13.75
C TYR A 204 9.68 7.02 -13.52
N VAL A 205 10.47 7.11 -14.60
CA VAL A 205 11.92 7.33 -14.49
C VAL A 205 12.24 8.70 -13.88
N GLN A 206 11.52 9.74 -14.26
CA GLN A 206 11.76 11.10 -13.75
C GLN A 206 11.31 11.29 -12.30
N GLY A 207 10.25 10.59 -11.85
CA GLY A 207 9.77 10.65 -10.48
C GLY A 207 10.57 9.79 -9.50
N LEU A 208 11.21 8.72 -9.99
CA LEU A 208 11.92 7.75 -9.15
C LEU A 208 13.00 8.38 -8.24
N PRO A 209 13.88 9.29 -8.69
CA PRO A 209 14.90 9.88 -7.80
C PRO A 209 14.32 10.56 -6.56
N ALA A 210 13.20 11.28 -6.70
CA ALA A 210 12.56 11.93 -5.57
C ALA A 210 11.98 10.92 -4.57
N ALA A 211 11.42 9.81 -5.06
CA ALA A 211 10.95 8.72 -4.21
C ALA A 211 12.11 8.04 -3.47
N LEU A 212 13.23 7.79 -4.16
CA LEU A 212 14.44 7.20 -3.56
C LEU A 212 15.02 8.10 -2.47
N GLU A 213 15.08 9.43 -2.68
CA GLU A 213 15.53 10.38 -1.66
C GLU A 213 14.67 10.31 -0.40
N GLN A 214 13.35 10.20 -0.53
CA GLN A 214 12.44 10.09 0.61
C GLN A 214 12.60 8.76 1.36
N VAL A 215 12.71 7.64 0.62
CA VAL A 215 12.83 6.31 1.23
C VAL A 215 14.20 6.12 1.89
N PHE A 216 15.28 6.46 1.19
CA PHE A 216 16.65 6.31 1.69
C PHE A 216 17.02 7.36 2.73
N GLY A 217 16.36 8.53 2.73
CA GLY A 217 16.50 9.54 3.77
C GLY A 217 15.70 9.26 5.05
N ASN A 218 14.86 8.22 5.07
CA ASN A 218 14.03 7.89 6.22
C ASN A 218 14.79 7.09 7.28
N ALA A 219 15.15 7.76 8.38
CA ALA A 219 15.91 7.17 9.49
C ALA A 219 15.24 5.95 10.14
N ALA A 220 13.91 5.83 10.08
CA ALA A 220 13.19 4.68 10.64
C ALA A 220 13.30 3.43 9.75
N LEU A 221 13.41 3.62 8.43
CA LEU A 221 13.52 2.53 7.46
C LEU A 221 14.97 2.08 7.25
N GLU A 222 15.92 2.99 7.41
CA GLU A 222 17.33 2.74 7.12
C GLU A 222 17.88 1.45 7.77
N PRO A 223 17.73 1.18 9.09
CA PRO A 223 18.33 -0.01 9.70
C PRO A 223 17.77 -1.32 9.13
N ARG A 224 16.48 -1.31 8.75
CA ARG A 224 15.77 -2.47 8.21
C ARG A 224 16.16 -2.73 6.76
N LEU A 225 16.28 -1.66 5.96
CA LEU A 225 16.74 -1.74 4.58
C LEU A 225 18.21 -2.18 4.52
N GLN A 226 19.08 -1.65 5.38
CA GLN A 226 20.49 -2.04 5.48
C GLN A 226 20.72 -3.47 5.98
N ALA A 227 19.67 -4.18 6.43
CA ALA A 227 19.75 -5.60 6.80
C ALA A 227 19.40 -6.55 5.63
N GLN A 228 18.95 -6.02 4.49
CA GLN A 228 18.53 -6.79 3.32
C GLN A 228 19.64 -6.85 2.26
N THR A 229 19.55 -7.73 1.26
CA THR A 229 20.44 -7.73 0.08
C THR A 229 20.20 -6.55 -0.85
N ALA A 230 21.17 -6.18 -1.70
CA ALA A 230 20.97 -5.12 -2.69
C ALA A 230 19.75 -5.38 -3.59
N GLN A 231 19.54 -6.64 -3.97
CA GLN A 231 18.37 -7.09 -4.75
C GLN A 231 17.07 -6.85 -4.00
N GLN A 232 17.01 -7.22 -2.73
CA GLN A 232 15.81 -7.06 -1.90
C GLN A 232 15.49 -5.58 -1.68
N ILE A 233 16.50 -4.75 -1.41
CA ILE A 233 16.34 -3.30 -1.27
C ILE A 233 15.74 -2.73 -2.56
N LEU A 234 16.37 -2.99 -3.71
CA LEU A 234 15.93 -2.43 -4.98
C LEU A 234 14.54 -2.93 -5.37
N SER A 235 14.29 -4.24 -5.27
CA SER A 235 13.00 -4.85 -5.58
C SER A 235 11.88 -4.29 -4.71
N THR A 236 12.10 -4.17 -3.39
CA THR A 236 11.10 -3.64 -2.46
C THR A 236 10.77 -2.18 -2.76
N VAL A 237 11.80 -1.36 -3.01
CA VAL A 237 11.59 0.07 -3.25
C VAL A 237 10.92 0.32 -4.60
N LEU A 238 11.38 -0.35 -5.67
CA LEU A 238 10.76 -0.23 -6.99
C LEU A 238 9.33 -0.77 -7.02
N LEU A 239 9.04 -1.87 -6.31
CA LEU A 239 7.69 -2.40 -6.18
C LEU A 239 6.77 -1.39 -5.50
N ASN A 240 7.16 -0.86 -4.34
CA ASN A 240 6.35 0.13 -3.62
C ASN A 240 6.17 1.43 -4.43
N TYR A 241 7.20 1.84 -5.17
CA TYR A 241 7.11 2.98 -6.06
C TYR A 241 6.14 2.74 -7.23
N THR A 242 6.17 1.54 -7.82
CA THR A 242 5.24 1.14 -8.89
C THR A 242 3.80 1.18 -8.38
N LEU A 243 3.52 0.58 -7.21
CA LEU A 243 2.19 0.67 -6.59
C LEU A 243 1.74 2.12 -6.33
N SER A 244 2.67 3.00 -5.95
CA SER A 244 2.37 4.43 -5.77
C SER A 244 2.02 5.12 -7.08
N LEU A 245 2.69 4.75 -8.18
CA LEU A 245 2.39 5.26 -9.51
C LEU A 245 1.03 4.75 -9.99
N ASP A 246 0.72 3.46 -9.79
CA ASP A 246 -0.57 2.88 -10.16
C ASP A 246 -1.71 3.60 -9.45
N ASN A 247 -1.55 3.89 -8.15
CA ASN A 247 -2.53 4.66 -7.39
C ASN A 247 -2.67 6.09 -7.92
N ALA A 248 -1.56 6.75 -8.29
CA ALA A 248 -1.62 8.06 -8.92
C ALA A 248 -2.32 8.01 -10.29
N ALA A 249 -2.11 6.96 -11.08
CA ALA A 249 -2.77 6.75 -12.35
C ALA A 249 -4.28 6.52 -12.18
N ARG A 250 -4.70 5.71 -11.19
CA ARG A 250 -6.12 5.51 -10.84
C ARG A 250 -6.78 6.83 -10.41
N ALA A 251 -6.09 7.62 -9.57
CA ALA A 251 -6.57 8.92 -9.15
C ALA A 251 -6.76 9.88 -10.35
N LEU A 252 -5.82 9.89 -11.31
CA LEU A 252 -5.93 10.69 -12.53
C LEU A 252 -7.07 10.25 -13.46
N ARG A 253 -7.41 8.96 -13.46
CA ARG A 253 -8.57 8.41 -14.18
C ARG A 253 -9.91 8.72 -13.48
N GLY A 254 -9.86 9.29 -12.27
CA GLY A 254 -11.06 9.57 -11.47
C GLY A 254 -11.67 8.33 -10.81
N GLU A 255 -10.95 7.21 -10.78
CA GLU A 255 -11.42 5.96 -10.17
C GLU A 255 -11.53 6.08 -8.63
N ASP A 256 -10.83 7.05 -8.04
CA ASP A 256 -10.84 7.34 -6.59
C ASP A 256 -11.89 8.40 -6.18
N SER A 257 -12.75 8.90 -7.09
CA SER A 257 -13.76 9.92 -6.77
C SER A 257 -15.06 9.34 -6.21
N HIS A 258 -14.98 8.44 -5.22
CA HIS A 258 -16.09 8.18 -4.29
C HIS A 258 -15.58 8.30 -2.83
N GLY A 259 -15.90 9.43 -2.20
CA GLY A 259 -15.38 9.84 -0.90
C GLY A 259 -15.74 8.89 0.25
N SER A 260 -14.75 8.16 0.78
CA SER A 260 -14.96 7.28 1.93
C SER A 260 -13.88 7.34 3.04
N SER A 261 -12.77 8.04 2.87
CA SER A 261 -11.71 8.03 3.90
C SER A 261 -11.99 8.95 5.09
N SER A 262 -12.49 10.17 4.88
CA SER A 262 -12.63 11.16 5.97
C SER A 262 -13.83 10.96 6.90
N TRP A 263 -14.91 10.32 6.44
CA TRP A 263 -16.17 10.23 7.18
C TRP A 263 -16.24 8.95 8.02
N LYS A 264 -15.72 7.84 7.51
CA LYS A 264 -15.75 6.52 8.15
C LYS A 264 -14.85 6.46 9.40
N GLU A 265 -13.70 7.14 9.39
CA GLU A 265 -12.81 7.25 10.56
C GLU A 265 -13.44 8.05 11.71
N ARG A 266 -14.28 9.05 11.41
CA ARG A 266 -14.94 9.86 12.45
C ARG A 266 -16.09 9.13 13.13
N PHE A 267 -16.81 8.25 12.43
CA PHE A 267 -17.95 7.53 13.01
C PHE A 267 -17.56 6.20 13.67
N GLY A 268 -16.54 5.49 13.19
CA GLY A 268 -16.06 4.27 13.85
C GLY A 268 -15.55 4.51 15.28
N ALA A 269 -14.92 5.67 15.53
CA ALA A 269 -14.45 6.05 16.86
C ALA A 269 -15.59 6.47 17.82
N VAL A 270 -16.69 7.04 17.29
CA VAL A 270 -17.85 7.46 18.09
C VAL A 270 -18.75 6.28 18.44
N GLU A 271 -18.93 5.34 17.51
CA GLU A 271 -19.75 4.15 17.72
C GLU A 271 -19.14 3.21 18.77
N THR A 272 -17.82 3.00 18.72
CA THR A 272 -17.09 2.21 19.73
C THR A 272 -17.11 2.88 21.11
N ALA A 273 -16.99 4.22 21.18
CA ALA A 273 -17.12 4.95 22.44
C ALA A 273 -18.55 4.90 23.01
N PHE A 274 -19.56 4.95 22.16
CA PHE A 274 -20.96 4.85 22.57
C PHE A 274 -21.30 3.45 23.10
N TRP A 275 -20.87 2.39 22.40
CA TRP A 275 -21.07 1.01 22.85
C TRP A 275 -20.33 0.71 24.15
N SER A 276 -19.12 1.26 24.35
CA SER A 276 -18.37 1.06 25.59
C SER A 276 -19.02 1.79 26.77
N MET A 277 -19.54 3.01 26.56
CA MET A 277 -20.28 3.76 27.57
C MET A 277 -21.60 3.07 27.94
N LEU A 278 -22.32 2.52 26.95
CA LEU A 278 -23.56 1.77 27.15
C LEU A 278 -23.32 0.48 27.96
N MET A 279 -22.27 -0.28 27.62
CA MET A 279 -21.90 -1.50 28.35
C MET A 279 -21.44 -1.19 29.77
N SER A 280 -20.64 -0.13 29.97
CA SER A 280 -20.24 0.36 31.29
C SER A 280 -21.46 0.70 32.17
N PHE A 281 -22.46 1.37 31.58
CA PHE A 281 -23.67 1.75 32.31
C PHE A 281 -24.56 0.56 32.65
N LEU A 282 -24.67 -0.41 31.74
CA LEU A 282 -25.43 -1.64 31.96
C LEU A 282 -24.83 -2.49 33.08
N VAL A 283 -23.50 -2.58 33.15
CA VAL A 283 -22.79 -3.24 34.27
C VAL A 283 -23.10 -2.56 35.60
N LEU A 284 -23.11 -1.22 35.64
CA LEU A 284 -23.42 -0.47 36.86
C LEU A 284 -24.85 -0.73 37.34
N VAL A 285 -25.83 -0.77 36.43
CA VAL A 285 -27.23 -1.10 36.76
C VAL A 285 -27.38 -2.52 37.30
N VAL A 286 -26.72 -3.50 36.67
CA VAL A 286 -26.73 -4.90 37.14
C VAL A 286 -26.11 -4.99 38.53
N MET A 287 -25.00 -4.30 38.78
CA MET A 287 -24.34 -4.31 40.09
C MET A 287 -25.26 -3.74 41.18
N VAL A 288 -25.97 -2.63 40.91
CA VAL A 288 -26.95 -2.05 41.84
C VAL A 288 -28.10 -3.03 42.13
N LEU A 289 -28.62 -3.72 41.11
CA LEU A 289 -29.67 -4.73 41.30
C LEU A 289 -29.19 -5.93 42.13
N VAL A 290 -27.95 -6.37 41.93
CA VAL A 290 -27.33 -7.42 42.75
C VAL A 290 -27.20 -6.97 44.20
N PHE A 291 -26.77 -5.74 44.47
CA PHE A 291 -26.70 -5.19 45.83
C PHE A 291 -28.06 -5.15 46.53
N ILE A 292 -29.11 -4.70 45.84
CA ILE A 292 -30.49 -4.70 46.37
C ILE A 292 -30.94 -6.14 46.67
N ARG A 293 -30.62 -7.09 45.78
CA ARG A 293 -30.97 -8.51 45.96
C ARG A 293 -30.20 -9.13 47.13
N MET A 294 -28.93 -8.80 47.32
CA MET A 294 -28.10 -9.26 48.43
C MET A 294 -28.61 -8.72 49.77
N GLU A 295 -28.99 -7.44 49.83
CA GLU A 295 -29.61 -6.86 51.03
C GLU A 295 -30.93 -7.54 51.37
N ARG A 296 -31.74 -7.88 50.37
CA ARG A 296 -33.00 -8.60 50.58
C ARG A 296 -32.75 -10.00 51.14
N HIS A 297 -31.74 -10.72 50.64
CA HIS A 297 -31.35 -12.02 51.17
C HIS A 297 -30.79 -11.95 52.60
N LEU A 298 -29.97 -10.94 52.91
CA LEU A 298 -29.45 -10.73 54.27
C LEU A 298 -30.56 -10.39 55.28
N ARG A 299 -31.56 -9.59 54.88
CA ARG A 299 -32.73 -9.31 55.72
C ARG A 299 -33.58 -10.56 55.98
N VAL A 300 -33.77 -11.42 54.97
CA VAL A 300 -34.52 -12.69 55.13
C VAL A 300 -33.80 -13.65 56.09
N ILE A 301 -32.47 -13.78 56.00
CA ILE A 301 -31.69 -14.63 56.90
C ILE A 301 -31.74 -14.10 58.35
N SER A 302 -31.74 -12.76 58.53
CA SER A 302 -31.88 -12.14 59.85
C SER A 302 -33.26 -12.34 60.49
N GLN A 303 -34.32 -12.48 59.68
CA GLN A 303 -35.68 -12.74 60.16
C GLN A 303 -35.90 -14.22 60.53
N GLN A 304 -35.27 -15.16 59.83
CA GLN A 304 -35.35 -16.59 60.15
C GLN A 304 -34.65 -16.97 61.47
N HIS A 305 -33.64 -16.22 61.91
CA HIS A 305 -33.01 -16.42 63.23
C HIS A 305 -33.84 -15.88 64.40
N GLY A 306 -34.89 -15.08 64.14
CA GLY A 306 -35.71 -14.42 65.17
C GLY A 306 -36.99 -15.19 65.57
N GLN A 307 -37.33 -16.30 64.93
CA GLN A 307 -38.50 -17.10 65.25
C GLN A 307 -38.11 -18.47 65.79
N ALA A 308 -37.90 -18.55 67.11
CA ALA A 308 -37.91 -19.83 67.84
C ALA A 308 -39.34 -20.41 67.82
N PRO A 309 -39.50 -21.74 67.64
CA PRO A 309 -40.81 -22.35 67.45
C PRO A 309 -41.51 -22.50 68.81
N ARG A 310 -42.68 -21.88 68.99
CA ARG A 310 -43.65 -22.38 69.97
C ARG A 310 -44.59 -23.36 69.25
N GLN A 311 -44.32 -24.62 69.58
CA GLN A 311 -45.06 -25.84 69.27
C GLN A 311 -46.43 -25.89 69.99
N PRO A 312 -47.28 -26.88 69.67
CA PRO A 312 -48.62 -26.75 69.09
C PRO A 312 -49.75 -26.34 70.04
#